data_AF-A0A0R1ZRP8-F1
#
_entry.id   AF-A0A0R1ZRP8-F1
#
_cell.length_a   1.000
_cell.length_b   1.000
_cell.length_c   1.000
_cell.angle_alpha   90.00
_cell.angle_beta   90.00
_cell.angle_gamma   90.00
#
_symmetry.space_group_name_H-M   'P 1'
#
loop_
_entity.id
_entity.type
_entity.pdbx_description
1 polymer ?
#
loop_
_entity_poly.entity_id
_entity_poly.type
_entity_poly.pdbx_seq_one_letter_code
_entity_poly.pdbx_strand_id
1 'polypeptide(L)'
;MNELFEFVTMVIPKAGIQVGALPLTLNMLLFGIAILLNLQYVVKFLFSNMYFFIAYYLLLMICLFSVFINLSDRTISTMTVAKTVVVLLSPLAGTLFYKDSADRALKIVSVASIMNGLYMVCQKIFGIINISIKGLTYTWGQDLAAKNIGYNGGDTNSLVGEANKMPSTYQNGNSVGLFLATALVLMLIWKPASKKWRKTKTVSVIFSVIGLLLCGSRSILFPMSVIGCVVMFNYLRNLSKTERARTLRFLFLFTIVVVLYFSFARTQVIGQLYNRYVTQTIANPTSNRSMIWSNALNYIFNLDNKGFVRFLLIGAPNTSISSEGMMGFMLNRGVIAQLLFLICLVVPILVLIGDRKKRIVGYGMFAVLVAFILDMSFYYLPCVMNYYIAFAIAQNYYKHPTIE
;
A
#
# COMPACT_ATOMS: atom_id res chain seq x y z
N MET A 1 -13.17 11.43 -15.61
CA MET A 1 -13.06 9.97 -15.42
C MET A 1 -11.87 9.61 -14.52
N ASN A 2 -10.65 10.08 -14.84
CA ASN A 2 -9.46 9.84 -14.02
C ASN A 2 -9.60 10.30 -12.57
N GLU A 3 -10.15 11.50 -12.32
CA GLU A 3 -10.36 12.03 -10.97
C GLU A 3 -11.35 11.17 -10.15
N LEU A 4 -12.39 10.64 -10.81
CA LEU A 4 -13.35 9.72 -10.18
C LEU A 4 -12.69 8.38 -9.85
N PHE A 5 -11.91 7.83 -10.79
CA PHE A 5 -11.12 6.62 -10.55
C PHE A 5 -10.15 6.81 -9.38
N GLU A 6 -9.40 7.92 -9.35
CA GLU A 6 -8.47 8.25 -8.28
C GLU A 6 -9.17 8.32 -6.93
N PHE A 7 -10.26 9.08 -6.86
CA PHE A 7 -11.04 9.25 -5.64
C PHE A 7 -11.58 7.91 -5.14
N VAL A 8 -12.24 7.13 -6.00
CA VAL A 8 -12.79 5.82 -5.61
C VAL A 8 -11.67 4.86 -5.16
N THR A 9 -10.55 4.84 -5.88
CA THR A 9 -9.40 3.97 -5.57
C THR A 9 -8.75 4.33 -4.24
N MET A 10 -8.69 5.61 -3.89
CA MET A 10 -8.03 6.04 -2.65
C MET A 10 -8.97 6.09 -1.46
N VAL A 11 -10.27 6.38 -1.65
CA VAL A 11 -11.24 6.61 -0.58
C VAL A 11 -12.09 5.39 -0.26
N ILE A 12 -12.54 4.66 -1.27
CA ILE A 12 -13.46 3.51 -1.12
C ILE A 12 -13.07 2.35 -2.07
N PRO A 13 -11.82 1.85 -2.00
CA PRO A 13 -11.33 0.86 -2.97
C PRO A 13 -12.05 -0.49 -2.94
N LYS A 14 -12.82 -0.75 -1.89
CA LYS A 14 -13.55 -2.00 -1.67
C LYS A 14 -15.05 -1.90 -1.95
N ALA A 15 -15.51 -0.72 -2.38
CA ALA A 15 -16.87 -0.55 -2.84
C ALA A 15 -17.15 -1.48 -4.02
N GLY A 16 -18.22 -2.27 -3.96
CA GLY A 16 -18.55 -3.28 -4.96
C GLY A 16 -19.24 -4.52 -4.38
N ILE A 17 -19.24 -5.60 -5.17
CA ILE A 17 -19.99 -6.83 -4.89
C ILE A 17 -19.08 -8.07 -5.00
N GLN A 18 -19.40 -9.12 -4.26
CA GLN A 18 -18.74 -10.41 -4.36
C GLN A 18 -19.46 -11.28 -5.39
N VAL A 19 -18.73 -11.76 -6.41
CA VAL A 19 -19.23 -12.71 -7.40
C VAL A 19 -18.42 -13.99 -7.27
N GLY A 20 -19.06 -15.05 -6.75
CA GLY A 20 -18.38 -16.27 -6.33
C GLY A 20 -17.36 -15.97 -5.21
N ALA A 21 -16.10 -16.35 -5.41
CA ALA A 21 -15.01 -16.05 -4.47
C ALA A 21 -14.28 -14.72 -4.75
N LEU A 22 -14.64 -14.02 -5.84
CA LEU A 22 -13.92 -12.83 -6.31
C LEU A 22 -14.66 -11.53 -5.95
N PRO A 23 -13.98 -10.55 -5.32
CA PRO A 23 -14.55 -9.23 -5.13
C PRO A 23 -14.46 -8.43 -6.44
N LEU A 24 -15.61 -8.07 -7.02
CA LEU A 24 -15.71 -7.12 -8.14
C LEU A 24 -15.94 -5.72 -7.57
N THR A 25 -14.88 -4.93 -7.54
CA THR A 25 -14.90 -3.59 -6.95
C THR A 25 -15.05 -2.50 -8.02
N LEU A 26 -15.70 -1.39 -7.65
CA LEU A 26 -15.94 -0.25 -8.53
C LEU A 26 -14.63 0.31 -9.11
N ASN A 27 -13.55 0.31 -8.32
CA ASN A 27 -12.24 0.73 -8.82
C ASN A 27 -11.70 -0.17 -9.94
N MET A 28 -12.03 -1.47 -10.01
CA MET A 28 -11.62 -2.36 -11.10
C MET A 28 -12.31 -1.96 -12.41
N LEU A 29 -13.61 -1.69 -12.35
CA LEU A 29 -14.40 -1.22 -13.49
C LEU A 29 -13.90 0.14 -13.98
N LEU A 30 -13.78 1.11 -13.06
CA LEU A 30 -13.28 2.44 -13.37
C LEU A 30 -11.84 2.39 -13.91
N PHE A 31 -11.00 1.50 -13.39
CA PHE A 31 -9.64 1.29 -13.89
C PHE A 31 -9.67 0.81 -15.35
N GLY A 32 -10.46 -0.22 -15.66
CA GLY A 32 -10.61 -0.72 -17.03
C GLY A 32 -11.07 0.37 -18.01
N ILE A 33 -12.13 1.10 -17.65
CA ILE A 33 -12.65 2.21 -18.45
C ILE A 33 -11.59 3.31 -18.62
N ALA A 34 -10.93 3.73 -17.53
CA ALA A 34 -9.93 4.78 -17.57
C ALA A 34 -8.73 4.39 -18.45
N ILE A 35 -8.26 3.14 -18.38
CA ILE A 35 -7.16 2.67 -19.23
C ILE A 35 -7.58 2.64 -20.71
N LEU A 36 -8.77 2.13 -21.03
CA LEU A 36 -9.26 2.10 -22.41
C LEU A 36 -9.35 3.50 -23.03
N LEU A 37 -9.84 4.48 -22.26
CA LEU A 37 -9.91 5.87 -22.71
C LEU A 37 -8.54 6.55 -22.85
N ASN A 38 -7.50 6.00 -22.21
CA ASN A 38 -6.15 6.58 -22.16
C ASN A 38 -5.08 5.67 -22.78
N LEU A 39 -5.44 4.72 -23.66
CA LEU A 39 -4.51 3.76 -24.27
C LEU A 39 -3.28 4.41 -24.91
N GLN A 40 -3.46 5.56 -25.57
CA GLN A 40 -2.37 6.33 -26.17
C GLN A 40 -1.29 6.79 -25.17
N TYR A 41 -1.63 6.92 -23.89
CA TYR A 41 -0.70 7.30 -22.83
C TYR A 41 -0.04 6.09 -22.15
N VAL A 42 -0.62 4.89 -22.29
CA VAL A 42 -0.03 3.65 -21.79
C VAL A 42 1.34 3.43 -22.44
N VAL A 43 1.39 3.49 -23.76
CA VAL A 43 2.64 3.37 -24.52
C VAL A 43 3.64 4.44 -24.06
N LYS A 44 3.23 5.71 -24.02
CA LYS A 44 4.12 6.82 -23.61
C LYS A 44 4.69 6.65 -22.20
N PHE A 45 3.87 6.19 -21.25
CA PHE A 45 4.30 5.94 -19.88
C PHE A 45 5.29 4.77 -19.81
N LEU A 46 4.99 3.66 -20.48
CA LEU A 46 5.88 2.50 -20.53
C LEU A 46 7.25 2.89 -21.13
N PHE A 47 7.25 3.54 -22.29
CA PHE A 47 8.48 3.99 -22.96
C PHE A 47 9.20 5.15 -22.27
N SER A 48 8.58 5.81 -21.28
CA SER A 48 9.25 6.87 -20.52
C SER A 48 10.42 6.37 -19.66
N ASN A 49 10.46 5.06 -19.39
CA ASN A 49 11.58 4.41 -18.72
C ASN A 49 11.83 3.02 -19.33
N MET A 50 12.85 2.92 -20.18
CA MET A 50 13.18 1.69 -20.90
C MET A 50 13.48 0.50 -19.97
N TYR A 51 14.17 0.72 -18.85
CA TYR A 51 14.45 -0.34 -17.88
C TYR A 51 13.18 -0.89 -17.23
N PHE A 52 12.25 0.00 -16.86
CA PHE A 52 10.95 -0.40 -16.36
C PHE A 52 10.15 -1.15 -17.42
N PHE A 53 10.11 -0.65 -18.66
CA PHE A 53 9.38 -1.28 -19.75
C PHE A 53 9.85 -2.72 -20.02
N ILE A 54 11.16 -2.92 -20.17
CA ILE A 54 11.72 -4.24 -20.45
C ILE A 54 11.39 -5.20 -19.31
N ALA A 55 11.62 -4.79 -18.06
CA ALA A 55 11.34 -5.63 -16.90
C ALA A 55 9.84 -5.98 -16.80
N TYR A 56 8.97 -4.99 -17.02
CA TYR A 56 7.52 -5.16 -16.97
C TYR A 56 7.00 -6.06 -18.10
N TYR A 57 7.49 -5.88 -19.32
CA TYR A 57 7.14 -6.73 -20.46
C TYR A 57 7.55 -8.18 -20.23
N LEU A 58 8.80 -8.42 -19.79
CA LEU A 58 9.27 -9.76 -19.46
C LEU A 58 8.48 -10.38 -18.30
N LEU A 59 8.15 -9.58 -17.26
CA LEU A 59 7.33 -10.02 -16.14
C LEU A 59 5.96 -10.49 -16.62
N LEU A 60 5.33 -9.72 -17.52
CA LEU A 60 4.05 -10.03 -18.10
C LEU A 60 4.12 -11.34 -18.89
N MET A 61 5.13 -11.51 -19.75
CA MET A 61 5.29 -12.73 -20.54
C MET A 61 5.50 -13.97 -19.67
N ILE A 62 6.39 -13.90 -18.68
CA ILE A 62 6.68 -15.03 -17.79
C ILE A 62 5.47 -15.38 -16.91
N CYS A 63 4.79 -14.37 -16.35
CA CYS A 63 3.61 -14.62 -15.53
C CYS A 63 2.46 -15.22 -16.37
N LEU A 64 2.24 -14.73 -17.60
CA LEU A 64 1.23 -15.31 -18.49
C LEU A 64 1.58 -16.75 -18.83
N PHE A 65 2.83 -17.04 -19.20
CA PHE A 65 3.29 -18.38 -19.48
C PHE A 65 3.12 -19.32 -18.28
N SER A 66 3.52 -18.87 -17.08
CA SER A 66 3.29 -19.60 -15.82
C SER A 66 1.80 -19.86 -15.57
N VAL A 67 0.93 -18.88 -15.84
CA VAL A 67 -0.53 -19.06 -15.68
C VAL A 67 -1.06 -20.08 -16.69
N PHE A 68 -0.69 -20.01 -17.97
CA PHE A 68 -1.16 -20.94 -18.99
C PHE A 68 -0.74 -22.39 -18.71
N ILE A 69 0.52 -22.63 -18.34
CA ILE A 69 0.99 -23.98 -17.98
C ILE A 69 0.23 -24.52 -16.78
N ASN A 70 0.13 -23.74 -15.70
CA ASN A 70 -0.50 -24.22 -14.48
C ASN A 70 -2.04 -24.32 -14.60
N LEU A 71 -2.67 -23.57 -15.53
CA LEU A 71 -4.06 -23.77 -15.91
C LEU A 71 -4.25 -25.10 -16.63
N SER A 72 -3.37 -25.43 -17.57
CA SER A 72 -3.37 -26.72 -18.28
C SER A 72 -3.24 -27.90 -17.31
N ASP A 73 -2.34 -27.77 -16.32
CA ASP A 73 -2.09 -28.79 -15.30
C ASP A 73 -3.16 -28.84 -14.19
N ARG A 74 -4.15 -27.93 -14.20
CA ARG A 74 -5.18 -27.75 -13.14
C ARG A 74 -4.59 -27.51 -11.74
N THR A 75 -3.38 -26.97 -11.66
CA THR A 75 -2.67 -26.70 -10.39
C THR A 75 -2.91 -25.29 -9.84
N ILE A 76 -3.60 -24.42 -10.59
CA ILE A 76 -3.84 -23.03 -10.20
C ILE A 76 -5.31 -22.74 -9.92
N SER A 77 -5.58 -22.04 -8.81
CA SER A 77 -6.93 -21.55 -8.48
C SER A 77 -7.29 -20.27 -9.22
N THR A 78 -8.59 -20.02 -9.42
CA THR A 78 -9.11 -18.75 -9.98
C THR A 78 -8.64 -17.53 -9.19
N MET A 79 -8.53 -17.66 -7.86
CA MET A 79 -8.04 -16.59 -6.99
C MET A 79 -6.56 -16.28 -7.25
N THR A 80 -5.73 -17.31 -7.50
CA THR A 80 -4.31 -17.12 -7.84
C THR A 80 -4.14 -16.45 -9.20
N VAL A 81 -5.00 -16.76 -10.19
CA VAL A 81 -5.04 -16.05 -11.47
C VAL A 81 -5.43 -14.59 -11.26
N ALA A 82 -6.50 -14.31 -10.52
CA ALA A 82 -6.95 -12.95 -10.24
C ALA A 82 -5.87 -12.11 -9.54
N LYS A 83 -5.19 -12.69 -8.54
CA LYS A 83 -4.04 -12.04 -7.87
C LYS A 83 -2.90 -11.69 -8.83
N THR A 84 -2.63 -12.54 -9.82
CA THR A 84 -1.62 -12.25 -10.84
C THR A 84 -2.06 -11.16 -11.79
N VAL A 85 -3.31 -11.15 -12.22
CA VAL A 85 -3.87 -10.04 -13.02
C VAL A 85 -3.75 -8.72 -12.26
N VAL A 86 -4.03 -8.70 -10.95
CA VAL A 86 -3.83 -7.52 -10.11
C VAL A 86 -2.39 -7.01 -10.16
N VAL A 87 -1.40 -7.89 -9.95
CA VAL A 87 0.02 -7.51 -9.97
C VAL A 87 0.45 -7.00 -11.35
N LEU A 88 0.01 -7.66 -12.42
CA LEU A 88 0.39 -7.32 -13.78
C LEU A 88 -0.27 -6.03 -14.28
N LEU A 89 -1.54 -5.77 -13.96
CA LEU A 89 -2.23 -4.60 -14.50
C LEU A 89 -2.04 -3.35 -13.64
N SER A 90 -1.82 -3.49 -12.33
CA SER A 90 -1.69 -2.35 -11.41
C SER A 90 -0.66 -1.28 -11.80
N PRO A 91 0.52 -1.62 -12.39
CA PRO A 91 1.47 -0.62 -12.84
C PRO A 91 0.91 0.38 -13.86
N LEU A 92 -0.08 -0.05 -14.66
CA LEU A 92 -0.72 0.82 -15.65
C LEU A 92 -1.53 1.94 -14.99
N ALA A 93 -1.86 1.87 -13.70
CA ALA A 93 -2.54 2.96 -13.00
C ALA A 93 -1.74 4.27 -13.01
N GLY A 94 -0.41 4.20 -13.06
CA GLY A 94 0.44 5.39 -13.20
C GLY A 94 0.26 6.12 -14.54
N THR A 95 -0.17 5.41 -15.60
CA THR A 95 -0.35 5.98 -16.95
C THR A 95 -1.45 7.05 -16.99
N LEU A 96 -2.47 6.89 -16.13
CA LEU A 96 -3.63 7.78 -16.05
C LEU A 96 -3.24 9.19 -15.60
N PHE A 97 -2.11 9.30 -14.90
CA PHE A 97 -1.63 10.57 -14.36
C PHE A 97 -0.62 11.26 -15.27
N TYR A 98 -0.31 10.71 -16.45
CA TYR A 98 0.69 11.28 -17.36
C TYR A 98 0.31 12.69 -17.88
N LYS A 99 -0.99 12.95 -18.07
CA LYS A 99 -1.54 14.25 -18.51
C LYS A 99 -2.14 15.08 -17.38
N ASP A 100 -2.52 14.42 -16.28
CA ASP A 100 -3.27 15.09 -15.23
C ASP A 100 -2.39 16.08 -14.47
N SER A 101 -2.99 17.24 -14.14
CA SER A 101 -2.28 18.23 -13.34
C SER A 101 -2.00 17.64 -11.95
N ALA A 102 -0.72 17.51 -11.61
CA ALA A 102 -0.29 16.93 -10.34
C ALA A 102 -0.93 17.62 -9.12
N ASP A 103 -1.22 18.93 -9.21
CA ASP A 103 -1.92 19.65 -8.16
C ASP A 103 -3.36 19.12 -7.91
N ARG A 104 -4.11 18.76 -8.95
CA ARG A 104 -5.45 18.14 -8.79
C ARG A 104 -5.36 16.77 -8.12
N ALA A 105 -4.42 15.94 -8.56
CA ALA A 105 -4.20 14.63 -7.96
C ALA A 105 -3.82 14.76 -6.47
N LEU A 106 -2.90 15.68 -6.14
CA LEU A 106 -2.51 15.95 -4.75
C LEU A 106 -3.68 16.47 -3.89
N LYS A 107 -4.63 17.23 -4.46
CA LYS A 107 -5.87 17.60 -3.77
C LYS A 107 -6.73 16.38 -3.44
N ILE A 108 -6.86 15.43 -4.38
CA ILE A 108 -7.61 14.19 -4.18
C ILE A 108 -6.92 13.31 -3.13
N VAL A 109 -5.61 13.10 -3.23
CA VAL A 109 -4.81 12.39 -2.20
C VAL A 109 -4.99 13.04 -0.82
N SER A 110 -5.00 14.37 -0.75
CA SER A 110 -5.18 15.10 0.50
C SER A 110 -6.56 14.81 1.12
N VAL A 111 -7.64 14.96 0.34
CA VAL A 111 -9.00 14.63 0.80
C VAL A 111 -9.09 13.15 1.19
N ALA A 112 -8.53 12.25 0.39
CA ALA A 112 -8.59 10.83 0.63
C ALA A 112 -7.87 10.41 1.92
N SER A 113 -6.70 10.98 2.21
CA SER A 113 -6.00 10.74 3.48
C SER A 113 -6.80 11.22 4.70
N ILE A 114 -7.49 12.36 4.60
CA ILE A 114 -8.36 12.87 5.66
C ILE A 114 -9.53 11.91 5.87
N MET A 115 -10.24 11.54 4.81
CA MET A 115 -11.40 10.65 4.90
C MET A 115 -11.03 9.29 5.49
N ASN A 116 -9.94 8.68 5.01
CA ASN A 116 -9.49 7.39 5.53
C ASN A 116 -9.02 7.47 6.99
N GLY A 117 -8.24 8.49 7.34
CA GLY A 117 -7.76 8.69 8.71
C GLY A 117 -8.89 9.00 9.68
N LEU A 118 -9.82 9.88 9.30
CA LEU A 118 -11.01 10.20 10.09
C LEU A 118 -11.91 8.97 10.27
N TYR A 119 -12.15 8.22 9.19
CA TYR A 119 -12.97 7.01 9.28
C TYR A 119 -12.33 5.96 10.19
N MET A 120 -10.99 5.84 10.24
CA MET A 120 -10.32 4.97 11.21
C MET A 120 -10.51 5.43 12.66
N VAL A 121 -10.50 6.74 12.91
CA VAL A 121 -10.82 7.30 14.24
C VAL A 121 -12.26 6.97 14.60
N CYS A 122 -13.22 7.14 13.67
CA CYS A 122 -14.60 6.73 13.87
C CYS A 122 -14.71 5.22 14.14
N GLN A 123 -14.01 4.37 13.37
CA GLN A 123 -14.01 2.91 13.56
C GLN A 123 -13.46 2.54 14.95
N LYS A 124 -12.49 3.32 15.44
CA LYS A 124 -11.93 3.13 16.78
C LYS A 124 -12.92 3.48 17.89
N ILE A 125 -13.67 4.56 17.73
CA ILE A 125 -14.62 5.08 18.75
C ILE A 125 -15.92 4.28 18.74
N PHE A 126 -16.50 4.07 17.57
CA PHE A 126 -17.85 3.50 17.43
C PHE A 126 -17.86 2.00 17.12
N GLY A 127 -16.69 1.41 16.86
CA GLY A 127 -16.53 0.01 16.48
C GLY A 127 -16.59 -0.19 14.97
N ILE A 128 -15.77 -1.12 14.46
CA ILE A 128 -15.63 -1.38 13.01
C ILE A 128 -16.95 -1.82 12.40
N ILE A 129 -17.64 -2.80 13.01
CA ILE A 129 -18.87 -3.40 12.45
C ILE A 129 -19.99 -2.36 12.39
N ASN A 130 -20.18 -1.59 13.47
CA ASN A 130 -21.28 -0.64 13.62
C ASN A 130 -21.28 0.47 12.57
N ILE A 131 -20.10 0.92 12.12
CA ILE A 131 -20.00 2.00 11.13
C ILE A 131 -19.65 1.52 9.73
N SER A 132 -19.53 0.20 9.53
CA SER A 132 -19.21 -0.37 8.23
C SER A 132 -20.43 -0.41 7.33
N ILE A 133 -20.28 0.10 6.12
CA ILE A 133 -21.35 0.19 5.12
C ILE A 133 -21.13 -0.90 4.07
N LYS A 134 -22.07 -1.85 4.02
CA LYS A 134 -22.12 -2.94 3.02
C LYS A 134 -22.07 -2.36 1.61
N GLY A 135 -21.21 -2.93 0.76
CA GLY A 135 -21.02 -2.49 -0.63
C GLY A 135 -20.18 -1.23 -0.81
N LEU A 136 -19.80 -0.53 0.27
CA LEU A 136 -19.02 0.71 0.21
C LEU A 136 -17.68 0.59 0.94
N THR A 137 -17.70 0.35 2.25
CA THR A 137 -16.48 0.21 3.07
C THR A 137 -15.98 -1.23 3.07
N TYR A 138 -16.87 -2.17 2.74
CA TYR A 138 -16.54 -3.54 2.41
C TYR A 138 -17.46 -4.04 1.28
N THR A 139 -16.92 -4.94 0.46
CA THR A 139 -17.62 -5.58 -0.66
C THR A 139 -18.89 -6.28 -0.18
N TRP A 140 -20.00 -6.01 -0.84
CA TRP A 140 -21.28 -6.64 -0.53
C TRP A 140 -21.22 -8.15 -0.80
N GLY A 141 -21.77 -8.95 0.12
CA GLY A 141 -21.65 -10.41 0.10
C GLY A 141 -20.48 -10.97 0.93
N GLN A 142 -19.56 -10.13 1.40
CA GLN A 142 -18.53 -10.54 2.37
C GLN A 142 -19.02 -10.37 3.81
N ASP A 143 -18.67 -11.31 4.68
CA ASP A 143 -18.80 -11.13 6.12
C ASP A 143 -17.53 -10.46 6.67
N LEU A 144 -17.72 -9.31 7.32
CA LEU A 144 -16.64 -8.56 7.95
C LEU A 144 -16.22 -9.17 9.29
N ALA A 145 -17.15 -9.83 9.99
CA ALA A 145 -16.88 -10.50 11.27
C ALA A 145 -16.08 -11.79 11.06
N ALA A 146 -16.34 -12.53 9.98
CA ALA A 146 -15.57 -13.70 9.59
C ALA A 146 -14.16 -13.38 9.05
N LYS A 147 -13.82 -12.10 8.82
CA LYS A 147 -12.47 -11.71 8.41
C LYS A 147 -11.55 -11.60 9.61
N ASN A 148 -10.36 -12.17 9.49
CA ASN A 148 -9.25 -11.97 10.43
C ASN A 148 -8.70 -10.53 10.36
N ILE A 149 -9.48 -9.55 10.84
CA ILE A 149 -9.07 -8.15 11.06
C ILE A 149 -8.26 -8.05 12.37
N GLY A 150 -7.93 -9.19 12.98
CA GLY A 150 -7.22 -9.27 14.25
C GLY A 150 -8.15 -9.11 15.45
N TYR A 151 -9.41 -9.51 15.32
CA TYR A 151 -10.21 -9.93 16.48
C TYR A 151 -9.45 -11.10 17.11
N ASN A 152 -9.11 -11.00 18.40
CA ASN A 152 -8.52 -12.12 19.10
C ASN A 152 -9.56 -13.26 19.10
N GLY A 153 -9.28 -14.33 18.36
CA GLY A 153 -9.95 -15.64 18.41
C GLY A 153 -11.47 -15.63 18.63
N GLY A 154 -12.24 -15.66 17.55
CA GLY A 154 -13.54 -16.36 17.50
C GLY A 154 -14.69 -15.87 18.40
N ASP A 155 -14.50 -14.85 19.23
CA ASP A 155 -15.57 -14.39 20.11
C ASP A 155 -16.41 -13.30 19.42
N THR A 156 -17.54 -13.71 18.86
CA THR A 156 -18.55 -12.85 18.24
C THR A 156 -19.19 -11.87 19.21
N ASN A 157 -18.94 -12.01 20.52
CA ASN A 157 -19.42 -11.11 21.57
C ASN A 157 -18.36 -10.10 22.04
N SER A 158 -17.17 -10.07 21.44
CA SER A 158 -16.14 -9.07 21.76
C SER A 158 -16.65 -7.66 21.41
N LEU A 159 -17.00 -6.93 22.47
CA LEU A 159 -17.51 -5.56 22.43
C LEU A 159 -16.55 -4.61 21.70
N VAL A 160 -17.12 -3.50 21.24
CA VAL A 160 -16.48 -2.30 20.67
C VAL A 160 -14.98 -2.17 21.04
N GLY A 161 -14.07 -2.43 20.09
CA GLY A 161 -12.67 -1.96 20.18
C GLY A 161 -11.55 -3.02 20.26
N GLU A 162 -11.82 -4.31 20.09
CA GLU A 162 -10.80 -5.38 20.21
C GLU A 162 -10.02 -5.73 18.93
N ALA A 163 -10.32 -5.11 17.78
CA ALA A 163 -9.55 -5.35 16.57
C ALA A 163 -8.12 -4.78 16.66
N ASN A 164 -7.12 -5.65 16.53
CA ASN A 164 -5.69 -5.26 16.55
C ASN A 164 -5.26 -4.41 15.34
N LYS A 165 -6.07 -4.34 14.27
CA LYS A 165 -5.81 -3.53 13.07
C LYS A 165 -7.07 -2.77 12.68
N MET A 166 -6.95 -1.46 12.44
CA MET A 166 -8.07 -0.67 11.90
C MET A 166 -8.03 -0.69 10.36
N PRO A 167 -9.07 -1.22 9.69
CA PRO A 167 -9.05 -1.44 8.24
C PRO A 167 -9.43 -0.22 7.39
N SER A 168 -10.05 0.80 7.97
CA SER A 168 -10.73 1.87 7.23
C SER A 168 -11.67 1.31 6.14
N THR A 169 -11.77 1.97 4.99
CA THR A 169 -12.47 1.51 3.79
C THR A 169 -11.68 0.50 2.94
N TYR A 170 -10.44 0.18 3.34
CA TYR A 170 -9.56 -0.76 2.63
C TYR A 170 -9.79 -2.21 3.04
N GLN A 171 -10.65 -2.47 4.03
CA GLN A 171 -10.91 -3.77 4.66
C GLN A 171 -9.67 -4.43 5.31
N ASN A 172 -8.49 -3.79 5.28
CA ASN A 172 -7.26 -4.33 5.83
C ASN A 172 -6.34 -3.20 6.29
N GLY A 173 -5.91 -3.27 7.56
CA GLY A 173 -4.99 -2.31 8.16
C GLY A 173 -3.64 -2.21 7.44
N ASN A 174 -3.15 -3.31 6.85
CA ASN A 174 -1.93 -3.28 6.04
C ASN A 174 -2.12 -2.40 4.80
N SER A 175 -3.22 -2.60 4.07
CA SER A 175 -3.49 -1.90 2.82
C SER A 175 -3.71 -0.40 3.01
N VAL A 176 -4.47 0.02 4.03
CA VAL A 176 -4.63 1.46 4.35
C VAL A 176 -3.32 2.06 4.86
N GLY A 177 -2.52 1.31 5.63
CA GLY A 177 -1.20 1.77 6.09
C GLY A 177 -0.26 2.10 4.93
N LEU A 178 -0.23 1.25 3.89
CA LEU A 178 0.54 1.51 2.66
C LEU A 178 0.07 2.78 1.93
N PHE A 179 -1.25 2.97 1.82
CA PHE A 179 -1.81 4.18 1.24
C PHE A 179 -1.45 5.43 2.04
N LEU A 180 -1.62 5.41 3.37
CA LEU A 180 -1.32 6.58 4.20
C LEU A 180 0.18 6.90 4.24
N ALA A 181 1.05 5.88 4.15
CA ALA A 181 2.50 6.09 4.02
C ALA A 181 2.87 6.82 2.73
N THR A 182 2.30 6.39 1.59
CA THR A 182 2.52 7.05 0.30
C THR A 182 1.87 8.44 0.25
N ALA A 183 0.65 8.60 0.77
CA ALA A 183 -0.03 9.89 0.87
C ALA A 183 0.77 10.88 1.71
N LEU A 184 1.31 10.45 2.86
CA LEU A 184 2.12 11.30 3.74
C LEU A 184 3.30 11.92 3.00
N VAL A 185 4.10 11.12 2.29
CA VAL A 185 5.28 11.63 1.57
C VAL A 185 4.92 12.53 0.38
N LEU A 186 3.78 12.27 -0.28
CA LEU A 186 3.24 13.16 -1.32
C LEU A 186 2.80 14.50 -0.72
N MET A 187 2.16 14.50 0.44
CA MET A 187 1.76 15.72 1.12
C MET A 187 2.96 16.54 1.58
N LEU A 188 4.07 15.90 1.98
CA LEU A 188 5.28 16.62 2.35
C LEU A 188 5.87 17.43 1.17
N ILE A 189 5.86 16.91 -0.05
CA ILE A 189 6.38 17.62 -1.22
C ILE A 189 5.40 18.66 -1.80
N TRP A 190 4.10 18.50 -1.57
CA TRP A 190 3.08 19.39 -2.15
C TRP A 190 3.12 20.80 -1.57
N LYS A 191 3.24 21.82 -2.42
CA LYS A 191 3.16 23.24 -2.05
C LYS A 191 1.91 23.87 -2.64
N PRO A 192 0.75 23.82 -1.96
CA PRO A 192 -0.47 24.40 -2.48
C PRO A 192 -0.41 25.94 -2.52
N ALA A 193 -0.87 26.52 -3.63
CA ALA A 193 -0.92 27.97 -3.83
C ALA A 193 -1.90 28.63 -2.84
N SER A 194 -3.14 28.12 -2.74
CA SER A 194 -4.18 28.74 -1.93
C SER A 194 -4.03 28.48 -0.41
N LYS A 195 -4.41 29.45 0.42
CA LYS A 195 -4.46 29.31 1.89
C LYS A 195 -5.36 28.16 2.35
N LYS A 196 -6.49 27.92 1.68
CA LYS A 196 -7.43 26.82 1.99
C LYS A 196 -6.72 25.47 1.84
N TRP A 197 -6.09 25.23 0.69
CA TRP A 197 -5.38 23.98 0.43
C TRP A 197 -4.12 23.80 1.30
N ARG A 198 -3.46 24.88 1.75
CA ARG A 198 -2.40 24.80 2.77
C ARG A 198 -2.93 24.24 4.10
N LYS A 199 -4.10 24.70 4.56
CA LYS A 199 -4.75 24.14 5.76
C LYS A 199 -5.15 22.68 5.55
N THR A 200 -5.76 22.35 4.41
CA THR A 200 -6.16 20.98 4.07
C THR A 200 -4.95 20.04 4.03
N LYS A 201 -3.83 20.45 3.44
CA LYS A 201 -2.56 19.71 3.48
C LYS A 201 -2.14 19.41 4.93
N THR A 202 -2.15 20.40 5.82
CA THR A 202 -1.76 20.19 7.23
C THR A 202 -2.67 19.18 7.92
N VAL A 203 -3.99 19.30 7.74
CA VAL A 203 -4.98 18.37 8.29
C VAL A 203 -4.75 16.95 7.74
N SER A 204 -4.49 16.84 6.44
CA SER A 204 -4.17 15.59 5.74
C SER A 204 -2.89 14.91 6.27
N VAL A 205 -1.84 15.68 6.55
CA VAL A 205 -0.62 15.15 7.20
C VAL A 205 -0.93 14.60 8.59
N ILE A 206 -1.70 15.33 9.40
CA ILE A 206 -2.09 14.90 10.75
C ILE A 206 -2.89 13.59 10.69
N PHE A 207 -3.92 13.52 9.84
CA PHE A 207 -4.72 12.29 9.69
C PHE A 207 -3.95 11.13 9.07
N SER A 208 -2.95 11.39 8.22
CA SER A 208 -2.05 10.35 7.71
C SER A 208 -1.20 9.74 8.82
N VAL A 209 -0.64 10.57 9.71
CA VAL A 209 0.13 10.11 10.87
C VAL A 209 -0.76 9.34 11.85
N ILE A 210 -1.92 9.88 12.21
CA ILE A 210 -2.88 9.21 13.10
C ILE A 210 -3.31 7.87 12.50
N GLY A 211 -3.70 7.86 11.22
CA GLY A 211 -4.14 6.65 10.53
C GLY A 211 -3.02 5.60 10.43
N LEU A 212 -1.76 6.00 10.18
CA LEU A 212 -0.62 5.09 10.21
C LEU A 212 -0.44 4.43 11.58
N LEU A 213 -0.61 5.18 12.67
CA LEU A 213 -0.55 4.60 14.03
C LEU A 213 -1.73 3.67 14.31
N LEU A 214 -2.92 3.98 13.82
CA LEU A 214 -4.13 3.18 14.03
C LEU A 214 -4.24 1.94 13.12
N CYS A 215 -3.51 1.89 12.00
CA CYS A 215 -3.63 0.80 11.03
C CYS A 215 -3.19 -0.57 11.58
N GLY A 216 -2.40 -0.60 12.66
CA GLY A 216 -1.97 -1.83 13.34
C GLY A 216 -1.00 -2.69 12.52
N SER A 217 -0.45 -2.14 11.44
CA SER A 217 0.41 -2.84 10.48
C SER A 217 1.89 -2.62 10.79
N ARG A 218 2.51 -3.60 11.46
CA ARG A 218 3.95 -3.60 11.76
C ARG A 218 4.82 -3.59 10.50
N SER A 219 4.35 -4.21 9.41
CA SER A 219 5.10 -4.35 8.15
C SER A 219 5.34 -3.04 7.43
N ILE A 220 4.52 -2.00 7.62
CA ILE A 220 4.75 -0.65 7.08
C ILE A 220 5.20 0.35 8.15
N LEU A 221 4.71 0.22 9.38
CA LEU A 221 5.04 1.18 10.44
C LEU A 221 6.54 1.16 10.78
N PHE A 222 7.15 -0.02 10.93
CA PHE A 222 8.59 -0.09 11.24
C PHE A 222 9.48 0.44 10.11
N PRO A 223 9.30 0.05 8.83
CA PRO A 223 10.03 0.68 7.75
C PRO A 223 9.82 2.19 7.69
N MET A 224 8.58 2.67 7.90
CA MET A 224 8.29 4.11 7.93
C MET A 224 8.89 4.82 9.15
N SER A 225 9.08 4.17 10.29
CA SER A 225 9.77 4.76 11.44
C SER A 225 11.26 4.96 11.15
N VAL A 226 11.93 3.94 10.58
CA VAL A 226 13.36 4.01 10.25
C VAL A 226 13.61 4.98 9.09
N ILE A 227 12.88 4.80 7.98
CA ILE A 227 13.02 5.63 6.78
C ILE A 227 12.41 7.03 7.01
N GLY A 228 11.45 7.16 7.91
CA GLY A 228 10.84 8.42 8.31
C GLY A 228 11.84 9.43 8.84
N CYS A 229 12.88 8.99 9.57
CA CYS A 229 13.98 9.85 9.98
C CYS A 229 14.72 10.45 8.77
N VAL A 230 15.01 9.64 7.75
CA VAL A 230 15.64 10.07 6.50
C VAL A 230 14.72 11.00 5.72
N VAL A 231 13.43 10.67 5.62
CA VAL A 231 12.39 11.50 4.98
C VAL A 231 12.31 12.87 5.65
N MET A 232 12.22 12.91 6.98
CA MET A 232 12.12 14.14 7.77
C MET A 232 13.39 14.98 7.68
N PHE A 233 14.57 14.37 7.76
CA PHE A 233 15.84 15.06 7.58
C PHE A 233 15.90 15.77 6.21
N ASN A 234 15.53 15.05 5.15
CA ASN A 234 15.54 15.59 3.79
C ASN A 234 14.45 16.65 3.56
N TYR A 235 13.28 16.47 4.19
CA TYR A 235 12.23 17.48 4.21
C TYR A 235 12.70 18.78 4.86
N LEU A 236 13.24 18.71 6.08
CA LEU A 236 13.72 19.88 6.82
C LEU A 236 14.86 20.61 6.09
N ARG A 237 15.73 19.88 5.37
CA ARG A 237 16.80 20.48 4.55
C ARG A 237 16.26 21.25 3.34
N ASN A 238 15.09 20.88 2.83
CA ASN A 238 14.46 21.50 1.66
C ASN A 238 13.55 22.70 2.04
N LEU A 239 13.38 23.00 3.33
CA LEU A 239 12.62 24.15 3.81
C LEU A 239 13.50 25.40 3.92
N SER A 240 12.90 26.59 3.79
CA SER A 240 13.56 27.85 4.13
C SER A 240 13.88 27.92 5.63
N LYS A 241 14.83 28.78 6.04
CA LYS A 241 15.23 28.90 7.47
C LYS A 241 14.03 29.17 8.39
N THR A 242 13.14 30.07 8.00
CA THR A 242 11.93 30.44 8.75
C THR A 242 10.94 29.29 8.83
N GLU A 243 10.70 28.59 7.72
CA GLU A 243 9.82 27.42 7.69
C GLU A 243 10.36 26.27 8.52
N ARG A 244 11.66 26.01 8.42
CA ARG A 244 12.36 24.98 9.21
C ARG A 244 12.21 25.26 10.71
N ALA A 245 12.47 26.49 11.16
CA ALA A 245 12.32 26.88 12.56
C ALA A 245 10.87 26.72 13.05
N ARG A 246 9.88 27.09 12.23
CA ARG A 246 8.45 26.88 12.53
C ARG A 246 8.09 25.39 12.61
N THR A 247 8.55 24.58 11.66
CA THR A 247 8.31 23.14 11.66
C THR A 247 8.95 22.46 12.85
N LEU A 248 10.19 22.82 13.22
CA LEU A 248 10.85 22.29 14.41
C LEU A 248 10.12 22.67 15.71
N ARG A 249 9.67 23.92 15.85
CA ARG A 249 8.84 24.34 17.00
C ARG A 249 7.54 23.54 17.07
N PHE A 250 6.87 23.35 15.94
CA PHE A 250 5.65 22.55 15.89
C PHE A 250 5.91 21.09 16.27
N LEU A 251 6.97 20.47 15.73
CA LEU A 251 7.35 19.10 16.07
C LEU A 251 7.70 18.97 17.55
N PHE A 252 8.44 19.91 18.11
CA PHE A 252 8.78 19.92 19.53
C PHE A 252 7.54 20.03 20.42
N LEU A 253 6.65 20.99 20.12
CA LEU A 253 5.39 21.15 20.84
C LEU A 253 4.50 19.91 20.70
N PHE A 254 4.40 19.36 19.49
CA PHE A 254 3.64 18.14 19.22
C PHE A 254 4.20 16.96 20.03
N THR A 255 5.51 16.76 20.05
CA THR A 255 6.15 15.73 20.87
C THR A 255 5.87 15.92 22.36
N ILE A 256 5.94 17.16 22.87
CA ILE A 256 5.58 17.45 24.27
C ILE A 256 4.13 17.07 24.53
N VAL A 257 3.18 17.51 23.70
CA VAL A 257 1.76 17.19 23.86
C VAL A 257 1.53 15.68 23.82
N VAL A 258 2.20 14.97 22.91
CA VAL A 258 2.12 13.51 22.80
C VAL A 258 2.69 12.83 24.05
N VAL A 259 3.86 13.25 24.53
CA VAL A 259 4.47 12.70 25.76
C VAL A 259 3.60 12.97 26.97
N LEU A 260 3.13 14.20 27.17
CA LEU A 260 2.21 14.55 28.24
C LEU A 260 0.92 13.73 28.15
N TYR A 261 0.35 13.60 26.96
CA TYR A 261 -0.80 12.73 26.73
C TYR A 261 -0.49 11.29 27.15
N PHE A 262 0.64 10.71 26.76
CA PHE A 262 1.03 9.36 27.19
C PHE A 262 1.30 9.24 28.69
N SER A 263 1.84 10.29 29.34
CA SER A 263 2.12 10.31 30.78
C SER A 263 0.85 10.41 31.63
N PHE A 264 -0.17 11.16 31.18
CA PHE A 264 -1.40 11.41 31.94
C PHE A 264 -2.57 10.52 31.52
N ALA A 265 -2.67 10.14 30.25
CA ALA A 265 -3.77 9.36 29.75
C ALA A 265 -3.54 7.87 30.07
N ARG A 266 -4.13 7.38 31.17
CA ARG A 266 -4.32 5.94 31.40
C ARG A 266 -5.44 5.38 30.53
N THR A 267 -5.36 5.61 29.23
CA THR A 267 -6.42 5.21 28.30
C THR A 267 -6.18 3.79 27.81
N GLN A 268 -7.26 3.01 27.71
CA GLN A 268 -7.26 1.68 27.07
C GLN A 268 -6.61 1.70 25.68
N VAL A 269 -6.71 2.83 24.96
CA VAL A 269 -6.08 3.06 23.65
C VAL A 269 -4.56 2.91 23.72
N ILE A 270 -3.90 3.51 24.73
CA ILE A 270 -2.45 3.44 24.89
C ILE A 270 -2.03 2.01 25.23
N GLY A 271 -2.76 1.35 26.13
CA GLY A 271 -2.52 -0.05 26.47
C GLY A 271 -2.61 -0.98 25.25
N GLN A 272 -3.58 -0.76 24.37
CA GLN A 272 -3.72 -1.54 23.13
C GLN A 272 -2.60 -1.25 22.11
N LEU A 273 -2.22 0.01 21.91
CA LEU A 273 -1.09 0.35 21.02
C LEU A 273 0.23 -0.20 21.56
N TYR A 274 0.46 -0.09 22.87
CA TYR A 274 1.63 -0.65 23.53
C TYR A 274 1.66 -2.18 23.40
N ASN A 275 0.55 -2.86 23.71
CA ASN A 275 0.45 -4.31 23.54
C ASN A 275 0.75 -4.70 22.08
N ARG A 276 0.15 -4.00 21.11
CA ARG A 276 0.30 -4.32 19.69
C ARG A 276 1.72 -4.10 19.15
N TYR A 277 2.35 -2.98 19.49
CA TYR A 277 3.62 -2.58 18.90
C TYR A 277 4.83 -3.01 19.72
N VAL A 278 4.70 -3.11 21.04
CA VAL A 278 5.77 -3.49 21.96
C VAL A 278 5.61 -4.95 22.37
N THR A 279 4.58 -5.30 23.13
CA THR A 279 4.43 -6.64 23.73
C THR A 279 4.37 -7.75 22.70
N GLN A 280 3.49 -7.64 21.70
CA GLN A 280 3.38 -8.63 20.62
C GLN A 280 4.62 -8.69 19.72
N THR A 281 5.42 -7.62 19.66
CA THR A 281 6.67 -7.60 18.89
C THR A 281 7.80 -8.26 19.65
N ILE A 282 7.87 -8.08 20.97
CA ILE A 282 8.81 -8.81 21.81
C ILE A 282 8.48 -10.31 21.79
N ALA A 283 7.20 -10.66 21.94
CA ALA A 283 6.75 -12.05 21.96
C ALA A 283 6.88 -12.75 20.60
N ASN A 284 6.63 -12.05 19.50
CA ASN A 284 6.73 -12.58 18.15
C ASN A 284 7.24 -11.52 17.16
N PRO A 285 8.58 -11.34 17.09
CA PRO A 285 9.20 -10.29 16.28
C PRO A 285 8.89 -10.40 14.79
N THR A 286 8.78 -11.63 14.28
CA THR A 286 8.63 -11.89 12.84
C THR A 286 7.21 -12.21 12.43
N SER A 287 6.26 -12.19 13.36
CA SER A 287 4.84 -12.55 13.11
C SER A 287 4.69 -13.95 12.50
N ASN A 288 5.46 -14.94 12.97
CA ASN A 288 5.56 -16.30 12.42
C ASN A 288 6.14 -16.41 10.99
N ARG A 289 6.51 -15.30 10.35
CA ARG A 289 7.02 -15.31 8.96
C ARG A 289 8.33 -16.07 8.82
N SER A 290 9.20 -16.03 9.83
CA SER A 290 10.45 -16.79 9.80
C SER A 290 10.22 -18.29 9.63
N MET A 291 9.22 -18.83 10.32
CA MET A 291 8.86 -20.25 10.22
C MET A 291 8.25 -20.55 8.84
N ILE A 292 7.35 -19.69 8.37
CA ILE A 292 6.73 -19.82 7.04
C ILE A 292 7.81 -19.79 5.94
N TRP A 293 8.77 -18.87 6.03
CA TRP A 293 9.85 -18.74 5.05
C TRP A 293 10.84 -19.91 5.15
N SER A 294 11.17 -20.36 6.36
CA SER A 294 12.01 -21.54 6.57
C SER A 294 11.37 -22.78 5.95
N ASN A 295 10.08 -23.03 6.19
CA ASN A 295 9.35 -24.15 5.59
C ASN A 295 9.32 -24.06 4.06
N ALA A 296 9.12 -22.86 3.51
CA ALA A 296 9.15 -22.63 2.08
C ALA A 296 10.54 -22.88 1.47
N LEU A 297 11.62 -22.50 2.16
CA LEU A 297 13.00 -22.78 1.71
C LEU A 297 13.32 -24.27 1.81
N ASN A 298 12.96 -24.93 2.91
CA ASN A 298 13.13 -26.38 3.07
C ASN A 298 12.42 -27.15 1.96
N TYR A 299 11.21 -26.71 1.59
CA TYR A 299 10.52 -27.28 0.44
C TYR A 299 11.28 -27.11 -0.87
N ILE A 300 11.81 -25.92 -1.15
CA ILE A 300 12.61 -25.67 -2.36
C ILE A 300 13.86 -26.55 -2.40
N PHE A 301 14.55 -26.72 -1.27
CA PHE A 301 15.74 -27.56 -1.17
C PHE A 301 15.46 -29.05 -1.34
N ASN A 302 14.23 -29.48 -1.11
CA ASN A 302 13.79 -30.87 -1.28
C ASN A 302 13.17 -31.15 -2.66
N LEU A 303 13.18 -30.19 -3.59
CA LEU A 303 12.74 -30.42 -4.96
C LEU A 303 13.76 -31.30 -5.71
N ASP A 304 13.27 -32.20 -6.55
CA ASP A 304 14.10 -32.91 -7.52
C ASP A 304 14.62 -31.94 -8.60
N ASN A 305 15.63 -32.36 -9.39
CA ASN A 305 16.24 -31.48 -10.40
C ASN A 305 15.22 -30.87 -11.37
N LYS A 306 14.22 -31.65 -11.78
CA LYS A 306 13.15 -31.18 -12.68
C LYS A 306 12.22 -30.19 -11.97
N GLY A 307 11.80 -30.49 -10.74
CA GLY A 307 11.01 -29.60 -9.90
C GLY A 307 11.73 -28.28 -9.60
N PHE A 308 13.05 -28.32 -9.38
CA PHE A 308 13.87 -27.14 -9.15
C PHE A 308 13.96 -26.24 -10.38
N VAL A 309 14.20 -26.80 -11.57
CA VAL A 309 14.19 -26.02 -12.83
C VAL A 309 12.80 -25.42 -13.09
N ARG A 310 11.72 -26.18 -12.88
CA ARG A 310 10.35 -25.67 -12.97
C ARG A 310 10.13 -24.50 -12.00
N PHE A 311 10.59 -24.65 -10.76
CA PHE A 311 10.52 -23.60 -9.74
C PHE A 311 11.23 -22.33 -10.17
N LEU A 312 12.46 -22.41 -10.69
CA LEU A 312 13.20 -21.23 -11.14
C LEU A 312 12.45 -20.44 -12.22
N LEU A 313 11.84 -21.14 -13.18
CA LEU A 313 11.23 -20.54 -14.37
C LEU A 313 9.78 -20.07 -14.16
N ILE A 314 8.94 -20.92 -13.57
CA ILE A 314 7.47 -20.72 -13.57
C ILE A 314 6.79 -20.95 -12.21
N GLY A 315 7.56 -21.26 -11.16
CA GLY A 315 7.07 -21.50 -9.81
C GLY A 315 6.99 -22.98 -9.43
N ALA A 316 6.75 -23.21 -8.15
CA ALA A 316 6.71 -24.52 -7.53
C ALA A 316 5.51 -25.36 -8.00
N PRO A 317 5.68 -26.69 -8.11
CA PRO A 317 4.62 -27.60 -8.55
C PRO A 317 3.51 -27.83 -7.49
N ASN A 318 3.74 -27.52 -6.21
CA ASN A 318 2.78 -27.77 -5.13
C ASN A 318 2.32 -26.46 -4.47
N THR A 319 1.02 -26.16 -4.56
CA THR A 319 0.40 -24.95 -4.00
C THR A 319 0.01 -25.07 -2.52
N SER A 320 0.26 -26.22 -1.87
CA SER A 320 -0.18 -26.46 -0.49
C SER A 320 0.66 -25.72 0.56
N ILE A 321 1.80 -25.17 0.18
CA ILE A 321 2.70 -24.50 1.12
C ILE A 321 2.26 -23.07 1.32
N SER A 322 1.81 -22.79 2.54
CA SER A 322 1.58 -21.42 2.99
C SER A 322 2.88 -20.63 2.87
N SER A 323 2.76 -19.44 2.32
CA SER A 323 3.87 -18.52 2.13
C SER A 323 3.39 -17.11 2.43
N GLU A 324 4.27 -16.14 2.62
CA GLU A 324 3.91 -14.73 2.80
C GLU A 324 4.84 -13.84 1.99
N GLY A 325 4.39 -12.63 1.68
CA GLY A 325 5.18 -11.61 0.99
C GLY A 325 5.78 -12.10 -0.32
N MET A 326 7.01 -11.67 -0.59
CA MET A 326 7.74 -12.02 -1.82
C MET A 326 8.13 -13.50 -1.88
N MET A 327 8.29 -14.17 -0.74
CA MET A 327 8.50 -15.63 -0.74
C MET A 327 7.32 -16.35 -1.41
N GLY A 328 6.09 -15.89 -1.15
CA GLY A 328 4.91 -16.45 -1.79
C GLY A 328 4.81 -16.13 -3.27
N PHE A 329 5.25 -14.96 -3.71
CA PHE A 329 5.31 -14.66 -5.15
C PHE A 329 6.35 -15.53 -5.86
N MET A 330 7.54 -15.67 -5.28
CA MET A 330 8.59 -16.56 -5.79
C MET A 330 8.13 -18.01 -5.88
N LEU A 331 7.46 -18.54 -4.84
CA LEU A 331 6.91 -19.91 -4.90
C LEU A 331 5.85 -20.06 -5.98
N ASN A 332 4.98 -19.07 -6.20
CA ASN A 332 3.89 -19.20 -7.18
C ASN A 332 4.32 -18.92 -8.63
N ARG A 333 5.37 -18.12 -8.85
CA ARG A 333 5.72 -17.58 -10.17
C ARG A 333 7.18 -17.79 -10.58
N GLY A 334 7.99 -18.26 -9.66
CA GLY A 334 9.41 -18.54 -9.87
C GLY A 334 10.31 -17.35 -9.61
N VAL A 335 11.62 -17.64 -9.63
CA VAL A 335 12.67 -16.68 -9.28
C VAL A 335 12.77 -15.58 -10.33
N ILE A 336 12.65 -15.90 -11.62
CA ILE A 336 12.78 -14.91 -12.68
C ILE A 336 11.65 -13.87 -12.59
N ALA A 337 10.40 -14.33 -12.43
CA ALA A 337 9.26 -13.42 -12.23
C ALA A 337 9.45 -12.57 -10.97
N GLN A 338 9.92 -13.15 -9.87
CA GLN A 338 10.19 -12.42 -8.63
C GLN A 338 11.21 -11.29 -8.83
N LEU A 339 12.33 -11.58 -9.50
CA LEU A 339 13.36 -10.57 -9.78
C LEU A 339 12.82 -9.46 -10.67
N LEU A 340 12.09 -9.79 -11.74
CA LEU A 340 11.48 -8.80 -12.63
C LEU A 340 10.45 -7.93 -11.91
N PHE A 341 9.65 -8.52 -11.02
CA PHE A 341 8.71 -7.78 -10.20
C PHE A 341 9.41 -6.81 -9.23
N LEU A 342 10.51 -7.25 -8.60
CA LEU A 342 11.34 -6.37 -7.77
C LEU A 342 11.95 -5.23 -8.59
N ILE A 343 12.46 -5.50 -9.80
CA ILE A 343 12.98 -4.45 -10.69
C ILE A 343 11.87 -3.43 -11.01
N CYS A 344 10.66 -3.90 -11.33
CA CYS A 344 9.53 -3.01 -11.60
C CYS A 344 9.20 -2.09 -10.41
N LEU A 345 9.36 -2.58 -9.18
CA LEU A 345 9.16 -1.77 -7.97
C LEU A 345 10.35 -0.84 -7.68
N VAL A 346 11.58 -1.31 -7.85
CA VAL A 346 12.81 -0.56 -7.51
C VAL A 346 13.11 0.56 -8.49
N VAL A 347 12.91 0.36 -9.80
CA VAL A 347 13.22 1.37 -10.82
C VAL A 347 12.50 2.71 -10.56
N PRO A 348 11.18 2.75 -10.27
CA PRO A 348 10.49 3.97 -9.84
C PRO A 348 11.15 4.68 -8.64
N ILE A 349 11.60 3.92 -7.64
CA ILE A 349 12.27 4.47 -6.45
C ILE A 349 13.58 5.14 -6.86
N LEU A 350 14.42 4.46 -7.65
CA LEU A 350 15.72 4.98 -8.09
C LEU A 350 15.55 6.26 -8.91
N VAL A 351 14.55 6.31 -9.80
CA VAL A 351 14.22 7.52 -10.57
C VAL A 351 13.85 8.69 -9.66
N LEU A 352 13.04 8.47 -8.62
CA LEU A 352 12.66 9.54 -7.69
C LEU A 352 13.80 9.95 -6.76
N ILE A 353 14.63 9.01 -6.30
CA ILE A 353 15.79 9.31 -5.43
C ILE A 353 16.86 10.10 -6.18
N GLY A 354 17.04 9.85 -7.48
CA GLY A 354 17.99 10.58 -8.33
C GLY A 354 17.73 12.09 -8.39
N ASP A 355 16.50 12.55 -8.12
CA ASP A 355 16.14 13.96 -8.08
C ASP A 355 15.96 14.45 -6.63
N ARG A 356 16.79 15.43 -6.20
CA ARG A 356 16.75 16.00 -4.84
C ARG A 356 15.38 16.54 -4.43
N LYS A 357 14.55 16.99 -5.38
CA LYS A 357 13.20 17.49 -5.12
C LYS A 357 12.20 16.36 -4.89
N LYS A 358 12.42 15.19 -5.48
CA LYS A 358 11.50 14.04 -5.48
C LYS A 358 11.89 12.93 -4.50
N ARG A 359 13.15 12.90 -4.03
CA ARG A 359 13.69 11.83 -3.18
C ARG A 359 12.88 11.51 -1.92
N ILE A 360 12.16 12.49 -1.36
CA ILE A 360 11.27 12.30 -0.20
C ILE A 360 10.21 11.24 -0.52
N VAL A 361 9.61 11.29 -1.71
CA VAL A 361 8.64 10.29 -2.17
C VAL A 361 9.33 8.97 -2.46
N GLY A 362 10.51 9.00 -3.08
CA GLY A 362 11.32 7.80 -3.33
C GLY A 362 11.63 7.00 -2.05
N TYR A 363 12.03 7.67 -0.97
CA TYR A 363 12.24 7.02 0.33
C TYR A 363 10.93 6.46 0.92
N GLY A 364 9.82 7.20 0.85
CA GLY A 364 8.52 6.67 1.28
C GLY A 364 8.08 5.43 0.51
N MET A 365 8.31 5.42 -0.81
CA MET A 365 8.06 4.24 -1.65
C MET A 365 8.99 3.08 -1.31
N PHE A 366 10.24 3.35 -0.91
CA PHE A 366 11.15 2.31 -0.42
C PHE A 366 10.61 1.64 0.86
N ALA A 367 9.99 2.40 1.78
CA ALA A 367 9.32 1.82 2.94
C ALA A 367 8.16 0.90 2.55
N VAL A 368 7.39 1.29 1.52
CA VAL A 368 6.32 0.45 0.96
C VAL A 368 6.87 -0.81 0.28
N LEU A 369 8.01 -0.72 -0.41
CA LEU A 369 8.69 -1.89 -0.96
C LEU A 369 9.08 -2.89 0.14
N VAL A 370 9.64 -2.42 1.26
CA VAL A 370 9.95 -3.29 2.40
C VAL A 370 8.70 -3.97 2.94
N ALA A 371 7.58 -3.25 3.03
CA ALA A 371 6.30 -3.84 3.42
C ALA A 371 5.81 -4.90 2.42
N PHE A 372 5.98 -4.70 1.11
CA PHE A 372 5.67 -5.70 0.09
C PHE A 372 6.59 -6.93 0.14
N ILE A 373 7.85 -6.77 0.56
CA ILE A 373 8.74 -7.91 0.80
C ILE A 373 8.15 -8.83 1.88
N LEU A 374 7.61 -8.25 2.94
CA LEU A 374 7.11 -8.96 4.12
C LEU A 374 5.66 -9.43 4.01
N ASP A 375 4.82 -8.77 3.22
CA ASP A 375 3.36 -8.94 3.22
C ASP A 375 2.79 -9.11 1.81
N MET A 376 1.75 -9.93 1.67
CA MET A 376 1.02 -10.18 0.42
C MET A 376 0.11 -9.03 -0.04
N SER A 377 0.17 -7.87 0.62
CA SER A 377 -0.69 -6.73 0.31
C SER A 377 -0.62 -6.29 -1.17
N PHE A 378 0.48 -6.58 -1.88
CA PHE A 378 0.61 -6.32 -3.33
C PHE A 378 -0.35 -7.14 -4.21
N TYR A 379 -0.89 -8.26 -3.72
CA TYR A 379 -1.88 -9.06 -4.45
C TYR A 379 -3.30 -8.49 -4.39
N TYR A 380 -3.53 -7.47 -3.57
CA TYR A 380 -4.85 -6.92 -3.34
C TYR A 380 -4.93 -5.47 -3.80
N LEU A 381 -5.98 -5.15 -4.55
CA LEU A 381 -6.26 -3.76 -4.90
C LEU A 381 -6.61 -2.93 -3.65
N PRO A 382 -6.16 -1.66 -3.58
CA PRO A 382 -5.47 -0.90 -4.63
C PRO A 382 -3.95 -0.75 -4.41
N CYS A 383 -3.30 -1.63 -3.63
CA CYS A 383 -1.97 -1.34 -3.08
C CYS A 383 -0.89 -1.04 -4.12
N VAL A 384 -0.74 -1.89 -5.14
CA VAL A 384 0.24 -1.66 -6.23
C VAL A 384 -0.22 -0.51 -7.12
N MET A 385 -1.52 -0.30 -7.34
CA MET A 385 -2.02 0.86 -8.08
C MET A 385 -1.61 2.16 -7.40
N ASN A 386 -1.87 2.30 -6.10
CA ASN A 386 -1.49 3.48 -5.32
C ASN A 386 0.02 3.75 -5.37
N TYR A 387 0.85 2.70 -5.40
CA TYR A 387 2.29 2.83 -5.54
C TYR A 387 2.69 3.51 -6.86
N TYR A 388 2.14 3.06 -8.00
CA TYR A 388 2.45 3.66 -9.31
C TYR A 388 1.73 4.99 -9.57
N ILE A 389 0.55 5.20 -8.97
CA ILE A 389 -0.11 6.50 -8.96
C ILE A 389 0.77 7.52 -8.22
N ALA A 390 1.29 7.17 -7.03
CA ALA A 390 2.18 8.04 -6.26
C ALA A 390 3.46 8.37 -7.05
N PHE A 391 4.06 7.37 -7.71
CA PHE A 391 5.19 7.58 -8.61
C PHE A 391 4.88 8.60 -9.70
N ALA A 392 3.78 8.41 -10.43
CA ALA A 392 3.40 9.27 -11.54
C ALA A 392 3.09 10.71 -11.09
N ILE A 393 2.36 10.88 -9.98
CA ILE A 393 2.08 12.20 -9.38
C ILE A 393 3.40 12.91 -9.04
N ALA A 394 4.32 12.23 -8.36
CA ALA A 394 5.60 12.82 -7.96
C ALA A 394 6.49 13.17 -9.17
N GLN A 395 6.46 12.34 -10.22
CA GLN A 395 7.20 12.61 -11.45
C GLN A 395 6.68 13.85 -12.17
N ASN A 396 5.35 14.05 -12.20
CA ASN A 396 4.71 15.14 -12.94
C ASN A 396 4.64 16.46 -12.15
N TYR A 397 4.64 16.41 -10.82
CA TYR A 397 4.58 17.60 -9.97
C TYR A 397 5.67 18.64 -10.27
N TYR A 398 6.86 18.20 -10.69
CA TYR A 398 7.97 19.10 -11.03
C TYR A 398 8.15 19.34 -12.54
N LYS A 399 7.38 18.67 -13.41
CA LYS A 399 7.41 18.91 -14.87
C LYS A 399 6.54 20.10 -15.27
N HIS A 400 5.49 20.37 -14.50
CA HIS A 400 4.59 21.51 -14.70
C HIS A 400 4.50 22.30 -13.40
N PRO A 401 5.50 23.15 -13.05
CA PRO A 401 5.37 24.01 -11.89
C PRO A 401 4.13 24.87 -12.09
N THR A 402 3.20 24.80 -11.13
CA THR A 402 2.13 25.77 -10.99
C THR A 402 2.80 27.14 -10.95
N ILE A 403 2.57 27.94 -11.99
CA ILE A 403 3.03 29.33 -12.10
C ILE A 403 2.56 30.03 -10.82
N GLU A 404 3.52 30.54 -10.05
CA GLU A 404 3.29 31.30 -8.82
C GLU A 404 2.64 32.64 -9.10
#